data_AF-A0A973AQK7-F1
#
_entry.id   AF-A0A973AQK7-F1
#
_cell.length_a   1.000
_cell.length_b   1.000
_cell.length_c   1.000
_cell.angle_alpha   90.00
_cell.angle_beta   90.00
_cell.angle_gamma   90.00
#
_symmetry.space_group_name_H-M   'P 1'
#
loop_
_entity.id
_entity.type
_entity.pdbx_description
1 polymer ?
#
loop_
_entity_poly.entity_id
_entity_poly.type
_entity_poly.pdbx_seq_one_letter_code
_entity_poly.pdbx_strand_id
1 'polypeptide(L)'
;MNGESEEVQTFCLDNLKYPKPDFIKLDVEGHEFEVIQGALNTLKTKKPMIMFENWLSREDPENTLLPIKALLKCGYKLFVPMWWIGAPSNQLFWPKPHQAFPKGPRQMAYVSYEPETRFSLRDQINFFCCHEDRLGEVGGVFDVLDQPSPLP
;
A
#
# COMPACT_ATOMS: atom_id res chain seq x y z
N MET A 1 -13.56 -24.75 13.56
CA MET A 1 -14.59 -23.78 13.14
C MET A 1 -15.06 -24.23 11.77
N ASN A 2 -16.35 -24.56 11.62
CA ASN A 2 -16.91 -24.87 10.31
C ASN A 2 -17.27 -23.54 9.67
N GLY A 3 -16.45 -23.07 8.72
CA GLY A 3 -16.80 -21.92 7.90
C GLY A 3 -17.90 -22.33 6.93
N GLU A 4 -19.02 -21.62 6.94
CA GLU A 4 -19.99 -21.68 5.85
C GLU A 4 -19.41 -20.92 4.66
N SER A 5 -19.63 -21.43 3.45
CA SER A 5 -19.18 -20.81 2.21
C SER A 5 -20.40 -20.47 1.36
N GLU A 6 -20.41 -19.29 0.76
CA GLU A 6 -21.44 -18.85 -0.17
C GLU A 6 -20.82 -18.54 -1.53
N GLU A 7 -21.52 -18.91 -2.60
CA GLU A 7 -21.13 -18.56 -3.96
C GLU A 7 -21.54 -17.11 -4.22
N VAL A 8 -20.60 -16.30 -4.70
CA VAL A 8 -20.82 -14.90 -5.03
C VAL A 8 -20.45 -14.62 -6.47
N GLN A 9 -21.20 -13.71 -7.11
CA GLN A 9 -20.88 -13.27 -8.46
C GLN A 9 -19.74 -12.25 -8.43
N THR A 10 -18.74 -12.45 -9.29
CA THR A 10 -17.60 -11.53 -9.46
C THR A 10 -17.65 -10.85 -10.83
N PHE A 11 -17.04 -9.66 -10.92
CA PHE A 11 -16.96 -8.88 -12.14
C PHE A 11 -15.57 -8.26 -12.30
N CYS A 12 -15.05 -8.23 -13.54
CA CYS A 12 -13.84 -7.47 -13.83
C CYS A 12 -14.12 -5.97 -13.66
N LEU A 13 -13.26 -5.30 -12.89
CA LEU A 13 -13.41 -3.87 -12.59
C LEU A 13 -13.47 -3.01 -13.87
N ASP A 14 -12.70 -3.37 -14.90
CA ASP A 14 -12.68 -2.68 -16.19
C ASP A 14 -13.99 -2.80 -16.99
N ASN A 15 -14.86 -3.77 -16.67
CA ASN A 15 -16.17 -3.93 -17.31
C ASN A 15 -17.26 -3.08 -16.65
N LEU A 16 -17.01 -2.54 -15.46
CA LEU A 16 -17.96 -1.72 -14.75
C LEU A 16 -17.90 -0.28 -15.25
N LYS A 17 -19.07 0.33 -15.43
CA LYS A 17 -19.19 1.73 -15.82
C LYS A 17 -19.26 2.60 -14.58
N TYR A 18 -18.13 3.14 -14.14
CA TYR A 18 -18.04 4.11 -13.05
C TYR A 18 -17.29 5.38 -13.50
N PRO A 19 -17.52 6.53 -12.84
CA PRO A 19 -16.69 7.72 -13.02
C PRO A 19 -15.22 7.42 -12.73
N LYS A 20 -14.30 8.16 -13.36
CA LYS A 20 -12.85 8.01 -13.09
C LYS A 20 -12.61 8.00 -11.56
N PRO A 21 -12.06 6.93 -10.98
CA PRO A 21 -11.71 6.93 -9.57
C PRO A 21 -10.46 7.78 -9.37
N ASP A 22 -10.47 8.63 -8.35
CA ASP A 22 -9.27 9.34 -7.89
C ASP A 22 -8.46 8.48 -6.91
N PHE A 23 -9.16 7.63 -6.15
CA PHE A 23 -8.62 6.78 -5.10
C PHE A 23 -9.34 5.43 -5.04
N ILE A 24 -8.62 4.36 -4.72
CA ILE A 24 -9.14 3.00 -4.48
C ILE A 24 -8.60 2.49 -3.14
N LYS A 25 -9.47 2.03 -2.23
CA LYS A 25 -9.06 1.12 -1.15
C LYS A 25 -9.20 -0.30 -1.66
N LEU A 26 -8.12 -1.06 -1.66
CA LEU A 26 -8.06 -2.46 -2.01
C LEU A 26 -7.88 -3.27 -0.74
N ASP A 27 -8.95 -3.93 -0.33
CA ASP A 27 -9.07 -4.71 0.89
C ASP A 27 -10.03 -5.86 0.59
N VAL A 28 -9.47 -6.97 0.11
CA VAL A 28 -10.25 -8.08 -0.49
C VAL A 28 -9.78 -9.45 0.01
N GLU A 29 -9.11 -9.46 1.16
CA GLU A 29 -8.78 -10.64 1.96
C GLU A 29 -8.09 -11.76 1.14
N GLY A 30 -7.04 -11.41 0.39
CA GLY A 30 -6.21 -12.37 -0.36
C GLY A 30 -6.48 -12.48 -1.86
N HIS A 31 -7.44 -11.72 -2.38
CA HIS A 31 -7.77 -11.66 -3.82
C HIS A 31 -7.23 -10.39 -4.51
N GLU A 32 -6.20 -9.75 -3.96
CA GLU A 32 -5.74 -8.45 -4.42
C GLU A 32 -5.17 -8.53 -5.84
N PHE A 33 -4.48 -9.62 -6.18
CA PHE A 33 -3.91 -9.81 -7.51
C PHE A 33 -4.99 -9.89 -8.58
N GLU A 34 -6.07 -10.63 -8.35
CA GLU A 34 -7.20 -10.80 -9.26
C GLU A 34 -7.92 -9.48 -9.50
N VAL A 35 -8.14 -8.69 -8.44
CA VAL A 35 -8.72 -7.35 -8.57
C VAL A 35 -7.83 -6.43 -9.40
N ILE A 36 -6.51 -6.46 -9.17
CA ILE A 36 -5.55 -5.69 -9.97
C ILE A 36 -5.56 -6.13 -11.44
N GLN A 37 -5.64 -7.45 -11.72
CA GLN A 37 -5.76 -7.96 -13.08
C GLN A 37 -7.06 -7.51 -13.75
N GLY A 38 -8.18 -7.54 -13.02
CA GLY A 38 -9.48 -7.07 -13.50
C GLY A 38 -9.56 -5.56 -13.70
N ALA A 39 -8.57 -4.79 -13.24
CA ALA A 39 -8.53 -3.33 -13.27
C ALA A 39 -7.40 -2.75 -14.14
N LEU A 40 -6.66 -3.56 -14.91
CA LEU A 40 -5.44 -3.13 -15.60
C LEU A 40 -5.64 -1.91 -16.52
N ASN A 41 -6.75 -1.84 -17.25
CA ASN A 41 -7.04 -0.70 -18.12
C ASN A 41 -7.33 0.55 -17.28
N THR A 42 -8.09 0.42 -16.20
CA THR A 42 -8.35 1.52 -15.25
C THR A 42 -7.05 2.00 -14.60
N LEU A 43 -6.20 1.10 -14.12
CA LEU A 43 -4.93 1.44 -13.50
C LEU A 43 -3.99 2.20 -14.45
N LYS A 44 -3.92 1.77 -15.72
CA LYS A 44 -3.08 2.41 -16.75
C LYS A 44 -3.62 3.74 -17.26
N THR A 45 -4.93 3.84 -17.45
CA THR A 45 -5.55 5.02 -18.11
C THR A 45 -6.06 6.07 -17.14
N LYS A 46 -6.52 5.66 -15.95
CA LYS A 46 -7.12 6.53 -14.94
C LYS A 46 -6.17 6.85 -13.80
N LYS A 47 -5.20 5.96 -13.54
CA LYS A 47 -4.11 6.16 -12.56
C LYS A 47 -4.62 6.59 -11.16
N PRO A 48 -5.66 5.93 -10.59
CA PRO A 48 -6.13 6.24 -9.24
C PRO A 48 -5.00 6.04 -8.22
N MET A 49 -4.94 6.84 -7.15
CA MET A 49 -4.12 6.47 -6.00
C MET A 49 -4.73 5.24 -5.31
N ILE A 50 -3.95 4.41 -4.65
CA ILE A 50 -4.44 3.16 -4.07
C ILE A 50 -3.98 3.05 -2.62
N MET A 51 -4.87 2.65 -1.72
CA MET A 51 -4.48 2.09 -0.44
C MET A 51 -4.70 0.58 -0.52
N PHE A 52 -3.61 -0.18 -0.54
CA PHE A 52 -3.59 -1.60 -0.82
C PHE A 52 -3.19 -2.35 0.45
N GLU A 53 -4.13 -3.10 1.01
CA GLU A 53 -3.81 -4.02 2.10
C GLU A 53 -3.12 -5.27 1.55
N ASN A 54 -1.98 -5.61 2.12
CA ASN A 54 -1.21 -6.76 1.72
C ASN A 54 -0.90 -7.65 2.92
N TRP A 55 -1.36 -8.89 2.84
CA TRP A 55 -1.06 -9.94 3.79
C TRP A 55 0.20 -10.70 3.40
N LEU A 56 1.03 -10.98 4.41
CA LEU A 56 2.22 -11.81 4.28
C LEU A 56 1.78 -13.26 4.43
N SER A 57 1.92 -14.02 3.35
CA SER A 57 1.90 -15.48 3.41
C SER A 57 3.33 -15.99 3.23
N ARG A 58 3.84 -16.72 4.23
CA ARG A 58 5.19 -17.31 4.16
C ARG A 58 5.16 -18.64 3.42
N GLU A 59 4.02 -19.31 3.46
CA GLU A 59 3.70 -20.56 2.78
C GLU A 59 3.42 -20.33 1.30
N ASP A 60 2.86 -19.18 0.95
CA ASP A 60 2.66 -18.69 -0.42
C ASP A 60 3.26 -17.28 -0.62
N PRO A 61 4.60 -17.18 -0.75
CA PRO A 61 5.27 -15.92 -1.04
C PRO A 61 4.81 -15.28 -2.35
N GLU A 62 4.32 -16.08 -3.29
CA GLU A 62 3.88 -15.60 -4.59
C GLU A 62 2.59 -14.78 -4.44
N ASN A 63 1.61 -15.26 -3.67
CA ASN A 63 0.39 -14.50 -3.37
C ASN A 63 0.70 -13.15 -2.68
N THR A 64 1.71 -13.11 -1.81
CA THR A 64 2.18 -11.85 -1.20
C THR A 64 2.71 -10.87 -2.25
N LEU A 65 3.53 -11.36 -3.19
CA LEU A 65 4.36 -10.53 -4.07
C LEU A 65 3.72 -10.20 -5.43
N LEU A 66 2.84 -11.03 -5.96
CA LEU A 66 2.16 -10.80 -7.24
C LEU A 66 1.40 -9.46 -7.32
N PRO A 67 0.56 -9.08 -6.33
CA PRO A 67 -0.14 -7.79 -6.38
C PRO A 67 0.84 -6.61 -6.37
N ILE A 68 1.91 -6.69 -5.56
CA ILE A 68 3.01 -5.70 -5.52
C ILE A 68 3.66 -5.57 -6.90
N LYS A 69 4.10 -6.70 -7.49
CA LYS A 69 4.74 -6.73 -8.81
C LYS A 69 3.82 -6.20 -9.90
N ALA A 70 2.52 -6.48 -9.84
CA ALA A 70 1.55 -6.01 -10.81
C ALA A 70 1.38 -4.49 -10.78
N LEU A 71 1.30 -3.90 -9.58
CA LEU A 71 1.23 -2.45 -9.41
C LEU A 71 2.51 -1.76 -9.89
N LEU A 72 3.69 -2.29 -9.53
CA LEU A 72 4.99 -1.79 -10.01
C LEU A 72 5.07 -1.79 -11.54
N LYS A 73 4.64 -2.88 -12.19
CA LYS A 73 4.57 -2.98 -13.67
C LYS A 73 3.59 -1.99 -14.30
N CYS A 74 2.60 -1.49 -13.54
CA CYS A 74 1.67 -0.48 -13.99
C CYS A 74 2.15 0.96 -13.71
N GLY A 75 3.42 1.16 -13.31
CA GLY A 75 3.99 2.49 -13.07
C GLY A 75 3.69 3.06 -11.67
N TYR A 76 3.24 2.23 -10.73
CA TYR A 76 3.02 2.67 -9.35
C TYR A 76 4.29 2.59 -8.53
N LYS A 77 4.51 3.61 -7.69
CA LYS A 77 5.42 3.57 -6.55
C LYS A 77 4.63 3.21 -5.30
N LEU A 78 5.20 2.37 -4.45
CA LEU A 78 4.59 1.94 -3.21
C LEU A 78 5.30 2.63 -2.05
N PHE A 79 4.51 3.01 -1.05
CA PHE A 79 4.97 3.65 0.16
C PHE A 79 4.32 2.99 1.36
N VAL A 80 5.10 2.82 2.43
CA VAL A 80 4.60 2.39 3.73
C VAL A 80 4.24 3.65 4.53
N PRO A 81 2.97 3.85 4.91
CA PRO A 81 2.58 4.91 5.81
C PRO A 81 3.14 4.64 7.21
N MET A 82 3.96 5.56 7.70
CA MET A 82 4.56 5.55 9.03
C MET A 82 4.35 6.90 9.70
N TRP A 83 4.68 7.00 10.99
CA TRP A 83 4.67 8.27 11.69
C TRP A 83 6.10 8.78 11.82
N TRP A 84 6.37 9.97 11.33
CA TRP A 84 7.55 10.70 11.76
C TRP A 84 7.25 11.35 13.12
N ILE A 85 8.13 11.12 14.09
CA ILE A 85 8.11 11.76 15.40
C ILE A 85 9.31 12.68 15.48
N GLY A 86 9.07 13.99 15.57
CA GLY A 86 10.13 14.99 15.66
C GLY A 86 10.84 15.00 17.01
N ALA A 87 11.50 16.11 17.32
CA ALA A 87 12.35 16.21 18.50
C ALA A 87 11.60 15.81 19.79
N PRO A 88 12.26 15.08 20.72
CA PRO A 88 13.69 14.75 20.71
C PRO A 88 14.07 13.48 19.92
N SER A 89 13.12 12.66 19.46
CA SER A 89 13.46 11.36 18.85
C SER A 89 13.84 11.45 17.37
N ASN A 90 13.23 12.37 16.60
CA ASN A 90 13.49 12.53 15.16
C ASN A 90 13.56 11.20 14.39
N GLN A 91 12.54 10.35 14.57
CA GLN A 91 12.54 8.99 14.06
C GLN A 91 11.23 8.64 13.37
N LEU A 92 11.31 7.69 12.44
CA LEU A 92 10.15 6.97 11.94
C LEU A 92 9.64 6.00 13.01
N PHE A 93 8.34 5.93 13.16
CA PHE A 93 7.66 5.15 14.17
C PHE A 93 6.49 4.40 13.55
N TRP A 94 6.51 3.07 13.72
CA TRP A 94 5.41 2.20 13.34
C TRP A 94 4.72 1.71 14.62
N PRO A 95 3.54 2.25 14.98
CA PRO A 95 2.86 1.87 16.23
C PRO A 95 2.33 0.44 16.14
N LYS A 96 2.52 -0.38 17.16
CA LYS A 96 1.70 -1.59 17.36
C LYS A 96 0.31 -1.17 17.89
N PRO A 97 -0.73 -2.01 17.74
CA PRO A 97 -2.02 -1.75 18.39
C PRO A 97 -1.84 -1.42 19.87
N HIS A 98 -2.51 -0.37 20.33
CA HIS A 98 -2.45 0.13 21.72
C HIS A 98 -1.07 0.59 22.23
N GLN A 99 -0.06 0.71 21.34
CA GLN A 99 1.23 1.27 21.72
C GLN A 99 1.12 2.80 21.86
N ALA A 100 1.53 3.32 23.01
CA ALA A 100 1.62 4.76 23.21
C ALA A 100 2.62 5.37 22.21
N PHE A 101 2.24 6.50 21.61
CA PHE A 101 3.14 7.26 20.77
C PHE A 101 4.26 7.90 21.59
N PRO A 102 5.49 7.96 21.06
CA PRO A 102 6.54 8.78 21.67
C PRO A 102 6.13 10.25 21.75
N LYS A 103 6.79 10.99 22.65
CA LYS A 103 6.62 12.44 22.78
C LYS A 103 7.27 13.14 21.59
N GLY A 104 6.70 14.28 21.19
CA GLY A 104 7.18 15.10 20.09
C GLY A 104 6.06 15.43 19.09
N PRO A 105 6.32 16.36 18.15
CA PRO A 105 5.41 16.60 17.03
C PRO A 105 5.32 15.36 16.15
N ARG A 106 4.19 15.20 15.47
CA ARG A 106 3.87 13.98 14.72
C ARG A 106 3.37 14.34 13.34
N GLN A 107 3.84 13.62 12.35
CA GLN A 107 3.41 13.78 10.97
C GLN A 107 3.36 12.41 10.29
N MET A 108 2.44 12.24 9.36
CA MET A 108 2.43 11.07 8.49
C MET A 108 3.62 11.17 7.53
N ALA A 109 4.42 10.12 7.48
CA ALA A 109 5.50 9.95 6.54
C ALA A 109 5.18 8.76 5.63
N TYR A 110 5.45 8.93 4.33
CA TYR A 110 5.28 7.86 3.35
C TYR A 110 6.67 7.40 2.94
N VAL A 111 7.08 6.27 3.51
CA VAL A 111 8.43 5.73 3.32
C VAL A 111 8.42 4.88 2.07
N SER A 112 9.28 5.21 1.11
CA SER A 112 9.44 4.43 -0.13
C SER A 112 9.68 2.96 0.19
N TYR A 113 8.96 2.09 -0.49
CA TYR A 113 9.02 0.65 -0.28
C TYR A 113 9.91 -0.04 -1.32
N GLU A 114 10.85 -0.86 -0.84
CA GLU A 114 11.65 -1.77 -1.66
C GLU A 114 11.10 -3.20 -1.57
N PRO A 115 10.75 -3.87 -2.70
CA PRO A 115 10.12 -5.19 -2.71
C PRO A 115 10.84 -6.28 -1.90
N GLU A 116 12.17 -6.21 -1.83
CA GLU A 116 13.04 -7.17 -1.13
C GLU A 116 12.80 -7.15 0.39
N THR A 117 12.22 -6.06 0.92
CA THR A 117 11.99 -5.88 2.35
C THR A 117 10.69 -6.52 2.84
N ARG A 118 9.79 -6.98 1.96
CA ARG A 118 8.42 -7.38 2.33
C ARG A 118 8.34 -8.33 3.51
N PHE A 119 9.18 -9.36 3.49
CA PHE A 119 9.17 -10.48 4.45
C PHE A 119 9.82 -10.11 5.80
N SER A 120 10.47 -8.95 5.87
CA SER A 120 11.01 -8.34 7.09
C SER A 120 10.05 -7.32 7.72
N LEU A 121 8.98 -6.94 7.02
CA LEU A 121 7.92 -6.08 7.54
C LEU A 121 6.87 -6.90 8.32
N ARG A 122 5.85 -6.20 8.82
CA ARG A 122 4.71 -6.82 9.53
C ARG A 122 3.93 -7.77 8.62
N ASP A 123 3.20 -8.69 9.23
CA ASP A 123 2.41 -9.67 8.48
C ASP A 123 1.34 -8.97 7.63
N GLN A 124 0.62 -7.99 8.19
CA GLN A 124 -0.33 -7.15 7.45
C GLN A 124 0.20 -5.72 7.36
N ILE A 125 0.22 -5.17 6.14
CA ILE A 125 0.60 -3.78 5.88
C ILE A 125 -0.36 -3.16 4.87
N ASN A 126 -0.65 -1.87 5.04
CA ASN A 126 -1.36 -1.08 4.04
C ASN A 126 -0.33 -0.24 3.29
N PHE A 127 -0.18 -0.48 1.99
CA PHE A 127 0.61 0.35 1.10
C PHE A 127 -0.21 1.52 0.59
N PHE A 128 0.38 2.71 0.58
CA PHE A 128 -0.08 3.77 -0.30
C PHE A 128 0.65 3.64 -1.63
N CYS A 129 -0.10 3.51 -2.72
CA CYS A 129 0.44 3.39 -4.06
C CYS A 129 0.06 4.63 -4.86
N CYS A 130 1.06 5.29 -5.44
CA CYS A 130 0.86 6.43 -6.32
C CYS A 130 1.51 6.15 -7.66
N HIS A 131 0.78 6.38 -8.76
CA HIS A 131 1.36 6.32 -10.08
C HIS A 131 2.46 7.39 -10.22
N GLU A 132 3.58 7.07 -10.87
CA GLU A 132 4.73 7.96 -10.99
C GLU A 132 4.39 9.33 -11.60
N ASP A 133 3.57 9.35 -12.65
CA ASP A 133 3.03 10.59 -13.25
C ASP A 133 2.23 11.49 -12.30
N ARG A 134 1.75 10.97 -11.17
CA ARG A 134 0.93 11.72 -10.18
C ARG A 134 1.70 12.06 -8.91
N LEU A 135 2.99 11.73 -8.81
CA LEU A 135 3.79 12.03 -7.61
C LEU A 135 3.83 13.54 -7.28
N GLY A 136 3.76 14.40 -8.31
CA GLY A 136 3.69 15.84 -8.10
C GLY A 136 2.44 16.31 -7.35
N GLU A 137 1.34 15.56 -7.41
CA GLU A 137 0.08 15.90 -6.72
C GLU A 137 0.16 15.68 -5.21
N VAL A 138 1.11 14.85 -4.77
CA VAL A 138 1.29 14.51 -3.36
C VAL A 138 2.50 15.20 -2.73
N GLY A 139 3.30 15.89 -3.55
CA GLY A 139 4.40 16.73 -3.08
C GLY A 139 3.90 17.84 -2.16
N GLY A 140 4.47 17.94 -0.96
CA GLY A 140 4.10 18.94 0.04
C GLY A 140 2.93 18.56 0.96
N VAL A 141 2.16 17.52 0.62
CA VAL A 141 1.25 16.84 1.58
C VAL A 141 2.05 15.81 2.38
N PHE A 142 3.02 15.17 1.72
CA PHE A 142 3.90 14.19 2.31
C PHE A 142 5.31 14.76 2.37
N ASP A 143 5.90 14.74 3.57
CA ASP A 143 7.35 14.64 3.65
C ASP A 143 7.67 13.22 3.19
N VAL A 144 7.86 13.07 1.88
CA VAL A 144 8.56 11.91 1.34
C VAL A 144 9.95 12.05 1.91
N LEU A 145 10.18 11.39 3.04
CA LEU A 145 11.50 11.27 3.62
C LEU A 145 12.26 10.36 2.65
N ASP A 146 12.90 10.97 1.65
CA ASP A 146 14.02 10.35 0.96
C ASP A 146 14.90 9.76 2.06
N GLN A 147 15.13 8.45 1.92
CA GLN A 147 15.46 7.49 2.97
C GLN A 147 16.14 8.09 4.21
N PRO A 148 15.79 7.69 5.44
CA PRO A 148 16.70 7.91 6.55
C PRO A 148 18.05 7.31 6.11
N SER A 149 19.10 8.14 6.12
CA SER A 149 20.49 7.70 6.03
C SER A 149 20.61 6.35 6.74
N PRO A 150 21.31 5.34 6.17
CA PRO A 150 21.58 4.12 6.90
C PRO A 150 22.09 4.55 8.29
N LEU A 151 21.39 4.11 9.32
CA LEU A 151 21.80 4.40 10.70
C LEU A 151 23.28 4.00 10.83
N PRO A 152 24.10 4.79 11.55
CA PRO A 152 25.53 4.55 11.68
C PRO A 152 25.85 3.16 12.24
#